data_AF-A0A816II89-F1
#
_entry.id   AF-A0A816II89-F1
#
_cell.length_a   1.000
_cell.length_b   1.000
_cell.length_c   1.000
_cell.angle_alpha   90.00
_cell.angle_beta   90.00
_cell.angle_gamma   90.00
#
_symmetry.space_group_name_H-M   'P 1'
#
loop_
_entity.id
_entity.type
_entity.pdbx_description
1 polymer ?
#
loop_
_entity_poly.entity_id
_entity_poly.type
_entity_poly.pdbx_seq_one_letter_code
_entity_poly.pdbx_strand_id
1 'polypeptide(L)'
;MEASRMSFGLSSPHHACKVPICLKTNLSLVPQCLLQKKSFFRRQKKHLFCVRATKSASDDDLESSRPLTQFSPSFWGDYFLSFSVDQSESDGLAKEIESVMKLNVRDRLMSSHSGDKEKIRIIHLLICLGISHYFDKEIEEILDQGFRKLNDIIAKEDDLETISIMFEVFRLYGHKMPCDNFERFKGEDGRFKESLAGDVRGMLQLYQAAHLGTPSEDILEEAMSFTRNQLECFASQEMSTLSPHLSTYIRNALYRPRCHNMEILAAREYVSFYDHEEGHDEVLLRFAKLSFNYCRLIYIQEIKTLTKWWNNLDVPSKLPYVRDRIVETHFPALGPYFEPRYSLGRIIMTKIIIVVVILDDTCDAYGTFPEVKSLIDFLQRWDLGAIEELQGYLRIVAQTLLETLGEIEREMKPRGRSASVQHTIDEIKSIGRAYLALSNWAREGHVPTFEEYMEVGMVTAGMDDFASYSFIAMEDCDEKPLYEWFNSKPRIFQALCIMFRLKNDIATYELEMKRGEVANGVNCYMKQHDVTKEETVEEFNKIYRENYKIMMEEFLTTKCVPRQILMRCLNISRTFDVIYKEGDGYTEPLENLKDMITSFFRHPIPL
;
A
#
# COMPACT_ATOMS: atom_id res chain seq x y z
N MET A 1 16.36 62.96 -15.20
CA MET A 1 16.03 63.78 -14.03
C MET A 1 15.95 62.83 -12.86
N GLU A 2 17.12 62.51 -12.31
CA GLU A 2 17.65 62.94 -10.99
C GLU A 2 17.66 61.66 -10.12
N ALA A 3 18.76 60.92 -10.09
CA ALA A 3 20.04 61.19 -9.40
C ALA A 3 19.94 60.98 -7.87
N SER A 4 20.40 59.79 -7.47
CA SER A 4 21.42 59.55 -6.44
C SER A 4 21.34 60.25 -5.08
N ARG A 5 21.44 59.44 -4.02
CA ARG A 5 22.42 59.64 -2.94
C ARG A 5 22.78 58.33 -2.22
N MET A 6 24.03 57.92 -2.43
CA MET A 6 24.80 57.02 -1.57
C MET A 6 25.49 57.81 -0.47
N SER A 7 25.66 57.21 0.72
CA SER A 7 26.90 57.23 1.53
C SER A 7 26.68 56.42 2.83
N PHE A 8 27.27 55.24 2.98
CA PHE A 8 28.61 54.90 3.53
C PHE A 8 28.67 54.89 5.08
N GLY A 9 29.10 53.74 5.63
CA GLY A 9 29.60 53.64 7.00
C GLY A 9 29.69 52.20 7.54
N LEU A 10 30.81 51.52 7.26
CA LEU A 10 31.21 50.24 7.85
C LEU A 10 31.60 50.39 9.34
N SER A 11 31.24 49.42 10.18
CA SER A 11 32.08 48.96 11.31
C SER A 11 31.62 47.58 11.81
N SER A 12 32.46 46.56 11.62
CA SER A 12 32.54 45.33 12.44
C SER A 12 33.84 45.41 13.26
N PRO A 13 34.19 44.53 14.22
CA PRO A 13 33.57 43.26 14.65
C PRO A 13 33.55 42.99 16.18
N HIS A 14 32.82 41.94 16.62
CA HIS A 14 33.29 40.78 17.42
C HIS A 14 32.24 40.16 18.38
N HIS A 15 32.14 38.83 18.22
CA HIS A 15 31.84 37.76 19.18
C HIS A 15 30.45 37.54 19.83
N ALA A 16 29.84 36.44 19.37
CA ALA A 16 29.38 35.27 20.13
C ALA A 16 28.11 35.40 21.01
N CYS A 17 27.02 34.79 20.56
CA CYS A 17 26.44 33.61 21.24
C CYS A 17 25.47 32.86 20.31
N LYS A 18 25.66 31.54 20.20
CA LYS A 18 24.74 30.59 19.57
C LYS A 18 23.51 30.37 20.47
N VAL A 19 22.29 30.45 19.94
CA VAL A 19 21.14 29.58 20.31
C VAL A 19 20.13 29.57 19.14
N PRO A 20 19.74 28.41 18.59
CA PRO A 20 18.58 28.30 17.70
C PRO A 20 17.30 28.11 18.53
N ILE A 21 16.31 28.98 18.31
CA ILE A 21 14.96 28.83 18.88
C ILE A 21 14.25 27.73 18.09
N CYS A 22 14.22 26.53 18.67
CA CYS A 22 13.37 25.43 18.26
C CYS A 22 11.97 25.66 18.83
N LEU A 23 11.04 26.09 18.00
CA LEU A 23 9.61 26.06 18.31
C LEU A 23 9.12 24.62 18.08
N LYS A 24 9.08 23.82 19.16
CA LYS A 24 8.31 22.57 19.20
C LYS A 24 6.83 22.94 19.29
N THR A 25 6.10 22.82 18.18
CA THR A 25 4.64 22.74 18.20
C THR A 25 4.26 21.28 18.45
N ASN A 26 3.77 20.98 19.65
CA ASN A 26 3.10 19.72 19.97
C ASN A 26 1.78 19.67 19.17
N LEU A 27 1.79 19.03 18.01
CA LEU A 27 0.58 18.64 17.31
C LEU A 27 0.10 17.30 17.91
N SER A 28 -1.03 17.35 18.59
CA SER A 28 -1.79 16.18 19.05
C SER A 28 -2.15 15.30 17.85
N LEU A 29 -1.75 14.03 17.88
CA LEU A 29 -2.00 13.02 16.84
C LEU A 29 -3.45 12.48 16.82
N VAL A 30 -4.34 13.02 17.65
CA VAL A 30 -5.76 12.65 17.75
C VAL A 30 -6.63 13.92 17.64
N PRO A 31 -7.68 13.94 16.80
CA PRO A 31 -8.66 15.02 16.79
C PRO A 31 -9.29 15.17 18.17
N GLN A 32 -9.15 16.36 18.79
CA GLN A 32 -9.81 16.67 20.06
C GLN A 32 -11.33 16.84 19.85
N CYS A 33 -12.06 15.74 19.87
CA CYS A 33 -13.45 15.74 20.32
C CYS A 33 -13.77 14.35 20.87
N LEU A 34 -14.45 14.31 22.03
CA LEU A 34 -14.90 13.13 22.81
C LEU A 34 -13.98 12.66 23.95
N LEU A 35 -13.89 13.47 25.01
CA LEU A 35 -13.65 12.95 26.36
C LEU A 35 -14.57 13.67 27.37
N GLN A 36 -15.70 13.04 27.71
CA GLN A 36 -16.44 13.34 28.93
C GLN A 36 -16.41 12.14 29.89
N LYS A 37 -15.52 12.27 30.89
CA LYS A 37 -15.60 11.82 32.30
C LYS A 37 -16.17 10.42 32.61
N LYS A 38 -15.36 9.64 33.36
CA LYS A 38 -15.53 9.47 34.82
C LYS A 38 -14.27 8.88 35.47
N SER A 39 -13.66 9.68 36.35
CA SER A 39 -12.56 9.28 37.22
C SER A 39 -13.06 8.53 38.46
N PHE A 40 -12.57 7.32 38.70
CA PHE A 40 -12.56 6.72 40.04
C PHE A 40 -11.12 6.35 40.42
N PHE A 41 -10.57 7.08 41.39
CA PHE A 41 -9.27 6.77 41.99
C PHE A 41 -9.36 5.47 42.80
N ARG A 42 -8.50 4.49 42.50
CA ARG A 42 -8.16 3.42 43.43
C ARG A 42 -6.64 3.25 43.49
N ARG A 43 -6.06 3.62 44.64
CA ARG A 43 -4.64 3.41 44.97
C ARG A 43 -4.32 1.91 44.97
N GLN A 44 -3.34 1.48 44.17
CA GLN A 44 -2.67 0.18 44.34
C GLN A 44 -1.21 0.37 44.80
N LYS A 45 -0.79 -0.53 45.69
CA LYS A 45 0.47 -0.54 46.42
C LYS A 45 1.64 -0.87 45.50
N LYS A 46 2.73 -0.11 45.63
CA LYS A 46 4.05 -0.45 45.06
C LYS A 46 4.60 -1.70 45.77
N HIS A 47 4.82 -2.78 45.03
CA HIS A 47 5.73 -3.84 45.45
C HIS A 47 7.10 -3.55 44.83
N LEU A 48 8.10 -3.30 45.68
CA LEU A 48 9.51 -3.28 45.28
C LEU A 48 9.92 -4.71 44.92
N PHE A 49 10.32 -4.94 43.67
CA PHE A 49 11.13 -6.09 43.30
C PHE A 49 12.60 -5.68 43.25
N CYS A 50 13.43 -6.39 44.00
CA CYS A 50 14.87 -6.19 44.04
C CYS A 50 15.50 -6.98 42.89
N VAL A 51 16.06 -6.30 41.89
CA VAL A 51 16.76 -6.93 40.76
C VAL A 51 18.21 -7.22 41.18
N ARG A 52 18.61 -8.49 41.09
CA ARG A 52 19.98 -8.95 41.33
C ARG A 52 20.81 -8.66 40.09
N ALA A 53 21.97 -8.02 40.26
CA ALA A 53 22.91 -7.72 39.19
C ALA A 53 23.32 -8.99 38.42
N THR A 54 23.17 -8.97 37.09
CA THR A 54 23.53 -10.06 36.19
C THR A 54 25.06 -10.17 36.07
N LYS A 55 25.58 -11.36 36.39
CA LYS A 55 26.87 -11.83 35.90
C LYS A 55 26.77 -12.02 34.39
N SER A 56 27.90 -11.92 33.68
CA SER A 56 28.02 -12.30 32.27
C SER A 56 27.38 -13.67 32.04
N ALA A 57 26.34 -13.71 31.20
CA ALA A 57 25.63 -14.93 30.84
C ALA A 57 26.60 -15.93 30.21
N SER A 58 26.56 -17.20 30.62
CA SER A 58 27.20 -18.30 29.89
C SER A 58 26.47 -18.57 28.57
N ASP A 59 27.13 -19.22 27.61
CA ASP A 59 26.50 -19.63 26.34
C ASP A 59 25.19 -20.41 26.55
N ASP A 60 25.12 -21.24 27.60
CA ASP A 60 23.90 -21.98 27.99
C ASP A 60 22.73 -21.06 28.39
N ASP A 61 23.01 -19.89 29.01
CA ASP A 61 21.99 -18.92 29.40
C ASP A 61 21.50 -18.11 28.18
N LEU A 62 22.39 -17.85 27.21
CA LEU A 62 22.05 -17.14 25.97
C LEU A 62 21.14 -17.99 25.09
N GLU A 63 21.46 -19.27 24.87
CA GLU A 63 20.61 -20.19 24.10
C GLU A 63 19.24 -20.40 24.74
N SER A 64 19.14 -20.38 26.08
CA SER A 64 17.84 -20.48 26.77
C SER A 64 16.90 -19.29 26.54
N SER A 65 17.45 -18.14 26.10
CA SER A 65 16.71 -16.90 25.82
C SER A 65 16.32 -16.72 24.35
N ARG A 66 16.69 -17.69 23.51
CA ARG A 66 16.47 -17.64 22.06
C ARG A 66 14.99 -17.84 21.71
N PRO A 67 14.35 -16.93 20.98
CA PRO A 67 13.03 -17.20 20.40
C PRO A 67 13.13 -18.35 19.40
N LEU A 68 12.16 -19.26 19.40
CA LEU A 68 12.14 -20.45 18.52
C LEU A 68 10.81 -20.52 17.77
N THR A 69 10.47 -19.43 17.08
CA THR A 69 9.27 -19.38 16.26
C THR A 69 9.40 -20.37 15.09
N GLN A 70 8.35 -21.15 14.86
CA GLN A 70 8.30 -22.10 13.74
C GLN A 70 7.39 -21.56 12.66
N PHE A 71 7.94 -21.35 11.46
CA PHE A 71 7.15 -20.96 10.30
C PHE A 71 6.79 -22.15 9.44
N SER A 72 5.60 -22.10 8.83
CA SER A 72 5.18 -23.11 7.87
C SER A 72 6.06 -23.07 6.60
N PRO A 73 6.41 -24.22 6.01
CA PRO A 73 7.12 -24.28 4.73
C PRO A 73 6.41 -23.51 3.62
N SER A 74 7.15 -23.16 2.56
CA SER A 74 6.56 -22.55 1.36
C SER A 74 5.51 -23.47 0.74
N PHE A 75 4.34 -22.92 0.42
CA PHE A 75 3.27 -23.67 -0.25
C PHE A 75 3.59 -23.95 -1.72
N TRP A 76 4.25 -23.00 -2.39
CA TRP A 76 4.54 -23.11 -3.83
C TRP A 76 5.90 -23.74 -4.11
N GLY A 77 6.93 -23.52 -3.28
CA GLY A 77 8.29 -24.03 -3.54
C GLY A 77 8.73 -23.82 -5.00
N ASP A 78 9.11 -24.91 -5.68
CA ASP A 78 9.54 -24.90 -7.08
C ASP A 78 8.38 -24.96 -8.11
N TYR A 79 7.11 -24.92 -7.68
CA TYR A 79 5.94 -25.07 -8.54
C TYR A 79 5.99 -24.20 -9.80
N PHE A 80 6.29 -22.91 -9.65
CA PHE A 80 6.35 -21.97 -10.77
C PHE A 80 7.60 -22.13 -11.66
N LEU A 81 8.68 -22.75 -11.17
CA LEU A 81 9.84 -23.07 -12.02
C LEU A 81 9.49 -24.03 -13.15
N SER A 82 8.52 -24.92 -12.90
CA SER A 82 8.04 -25.94 -13.84
C SER A 82 7.15 -25.39 -14.96
N PHE A 83 6.58 -24.19 -14.80
CA PHE A 83 5.71 -23.59 -15.81
C PHE A 83 6.48 -23.26 -17.10
N SER A 84 6.02 -23.80 -18.22
CA SER A 84 6.46 -23.34 -19.54
C SER A 84 5.83 -21.98 -19.85
N VAL A 85 6.66 -20.96 -19.99
CA VAL A 85 6.24 -19.68 -20.58
C VAL A 85 6.60 -19.77 -22.05
N ASP A 86 5.60 -19.89 -22.92
CA ASP A 86 5.83 -19.90 -24.36
C ASP A 86 6.15 -18.46 -24.83
N GLN A 87 7.40 -18.24 -25.21
CA GLN A 87 7.83 -16.93 -25.69
C GLN A 87 7.08 -16.52 -26.95
N SER A 88 6.70 -17.47 -27.82
CA SER A 88 5.95 -17.17 -29.03
C SER A 88 4.51 -16.74 -28.74
N GLU A 89 3.88 -17.30 -27.69
CA GLU A 89 2.58 -16.84 -27.18
C GLU A 89 2.70 -15.40 -26.65
N SER A 90 3.69 -15.16 -25.78
CA SER A 90 3.94 -13.83 -25.21
C SER A 90 4.18 -12.77 -26.30
N ASP A 91 5.02 -13.08 -27.28
CA ASP A 91 5.35 -12.17 -28.40
C ASP A 91 4.12 -11.93 -29.30
N GLY A 92 3.29 -12.97 -29.49
CA GLY A 92 2.03 -12.87 -30.22
C GLY A 92 1.05 -11.91 -29.54
N LEU A 93 0.84 -12.07 -28.23
CA LEU A 93 -0.01 -11.18 -27.43
C LEU A 93 0.51 -9.74 -27.46
N ALA A 94 1.81 -9.54 -27.22
CA ALA A 94 2.43 -8.22 -27.24
C ALA A 94 2.25 -7.53 -28.61
N LYS A 95 2.45 -8.28 -29.69
CA LYS A 95 2.29 -7.76 -31.06
C LYS A 95 0.85 -7.36 -31.35
N GLU A 96 -0.14 -8.16 -30.97
CA GLU A 96 -1.55 -7.82 -31.18
C GLU A 96 -1.97 -6.58 -30.37
N ILE A 97 -1.51 -6.50 -29.12
CA ILE A 97 -1.73 -5.33 -28.26
C ILE A 97 -1.15 -4.06 -28.92
N GLU A 98 0.13 -4.09 -29.32
CA GLU A 98 0.82 -2.90 -29.81
C GLU A 98 0.38 -2.48 -31.22
N SER A 99 0.21 -3.44 -32.13
CA SER A 99 -0.03 -3.15 -33.55
C SER A 99 -1.49 -3.00 -33.94
N VAL A 100 -2.43 -3.52 -33.13
CA VAL A 100 -3.86 -3.50 -33.47
C VAL A 100 -4.66 -2.80 -32.37
N MET A 101 -4.61 -3.32 -31.14
CA MET A 101 -5.54 -2.88 -30.10
C MET A 101 -5.28 -1.44 -29.66
N LYS A 102 -4.01 -1.07 -29.42
CA LYS A 102 -3.67 0.29 -29.00
C LYS A 102 -4.05 1.34 -30.04
N LEU A 103 -3.86 1.08 -31.33
CA LEU A 103 -4.24 2.03 -32.39
C LEU A 103 -5.76 2.22 -32.44
N ASN A 104 -6.52 1.14 -32.48
CA ASN A 104 -7.99 1.19 -32.54
C ASN A 104 -8.61 1.97 -31.38
N VAL A 105 -8.13 1.71 -30.15
CA VAL A 105 -8.66 2.37 -28.96
C VAL A 105 -8.20 3.83 -28.88
N ARG A 106 -6.95 4.14 -29.26
CA ARG A 106 -6.46 5.52 -29.35
C ARG A 106 -7.30 6.36 -30.31
N ASP A 107 -7.57 5.85 -31.51
CA ASP A 107 -8.34 6.57 -32.53
C ASP A 107 -9.77 6.90 -32.03
N ARG A 108 -10.38 5.96 -31.30
CA ARG A 108 -11.70 6.20 -30.69
C ARG A 108 -11.65 7.21 -29.56
N LEU A 109 -10.64 7.13 -28.69
CA LEU A 109 -10.46 8.05 -27.57
C LEU A 109 -10.21 9.48 -28.06
N MET A 110 -9.43 9.63 -29.13
CA MET A 110 -9.06 10.91 -29.74
C MET A 110 -10.04 11.42 -30.80
N SER A 111 -11.13 10.69 -31.06
CA SER A 111 -12.14 11.09 -32.04
C SER A 111 -12.72 12.48 -31.71
N SER A 112 -12.89 13.30 -32.73
CA SER A 112 -13.55 14.60 -32.63
C SER A 112 -15.08 14.49 -32.59
N HIS A 113 -15.62 13.32 -32.90
CA HIS A 113 -17.06 13.06 -32.95
C HIS A 113 -17.63 12.66 -31.59
N SER A 114 -16.81 12.26 -30.62
CA SER A 114 -17.26 11.89 -29.26
C SER A 114 -17.29 13.09 -28.33
N GLY A 115 -18.39 13.24 -27.61
CA GLY A 115 -18.55 14.28 -26.59
C GLY A 115 -17.70 14.00 -25.34
N ASP A 116 -17.44 15.04 -24.53
CA ASP A 116 -16.59 14.92 -23.33
C ASP A 116 -17.10 13.84 -22.36
N LYS A 117 -18.43 13.71 -22.17
CA LYS A 117 -19.04 12.65 -21.34
C LYS A 117 -18.74 11.24 -21.84
N GLU A 118 -18.83 11.05 -23.15
CA GLU A 118 -18.57 9.75 -23.77
C GLU A 118 -17.10 9.37 -23.61
N LYS A 119 -16.19 10.32 -23.80
CA LYS A 119 -14.75 10.11 -23.55
C LYS A 119 -14.49 9.73 -22.11
N ILE A 120 -15.09 10.42 -21.13
CA ILE A 120 -14.94 10.09 -19.70
C ILE A 120 -15.49 8.69 -19.39
N ARG A 121 -16.63 8.29 -19.99
CA ARG A 121 -17.15 6.91 -19.86
C ARG A 121 -16.20 5.87 -20.45
N ILE A 122 -15.59 6.14 -21.62
CA ILE A 122 -14.57 5.26 -22.20
C ILE A 122 -13.36 5.17 -21.27
N ILE A 123 -12.88 6.29 -20.73
CA ILE A 123 -11.76 6.32 -19.78
C ILE A 123 -12.08 5.45 -18.54
N HIS A 124 -13.28 5.58 -17.98
CA HIS A 124 -13.73 4.73 -16.87
C HIS A 124 -13.67 3.25 -17.24
N LEU A 125 -14.16 2.86 -18.41
CA LEU A 125 -14.06 1.48 -18.89
C LEU A 125 -12.61 1.03 -19.04
N LEU A 126 -11.71 1.87 -19.55
CA LEU A 126 -10.29 1.55 -19.67
C LEU A 126 -9.64 1.31 -18.29
N ILE A 127 -10.00 2.11 -17.27
CA ILE A 127 -9.54 1.93 -15.89
C ILE A 127 -10.06 0.60 -15.34
N CYS A 128 -11.37 0.37 -15.43
CA CYS A 128 -12.01 -0.84 -14.90
C CYS A 128 -11.53 -2.12 -15.60
N LEU A 129 -11.18 -2.05 -16.88
CA LEU A 129 -10.61 -3.17 -17.64
C LEU A 129 -9.08 -3.32 -17.49
N GLY A 130 -8.43 -2.45 -16.70
CA GLY A 130 -6.98 -2.53 -16.46
C GLY A 130 -6.10 -2.16 -17.67
N ILE A 131 -6.63 -1.40 -18.64
CA ILE A 131 -5.94 -1.04 -19.89
C ILE A 131 -5.76 0.48 -20.09
N SER A 132 -6.10 1.30 -19.08
CA SER A 132 -5.88 2.77 -19.13
C SER A 132 -4.42 3.17 -19.26
N HIS A 133 -3.51 2.39 -18.66
CA HIS A 133 -2.07 2.68 -18.64
C HIS A 133 -1.41 2.74 -20.03
N TYR A 134 -2.03 2.18 -21.07
CA TYR A 134 -1.56 2.29 -22.45
C TYR A 134 -1.80 3.67 -23.08
N PHE A 135 -2.65 4.50 -22.46
CA PHE A 135 -3.14 5.79 -22.99
C PHE A 135 -3.00 6.92 -21.98
N ASP A 136 -2.10 6.79 -21.00
CA ASP A 136 -2.03 7.69 -19.84
C ASP A 136 -1.92 9.17 -20.23
N LYS A 137 -1.14 9.47 -21.29
CA LYS A 137 -0.95 10.83 -21.81
C LYS A 137 -2.23 11.39 -22.43
N GLU A 138 -2.88 10.60 -23.29
CA GLU A 138 -4.13 10.98 -23.95
C GLU A 138 -5.26 11.17 -22.92
N ILE A 139 -5.31 10.31 -21.91
CA ILE A 139 -6.29 10.40 -20.82
C ILE A 139 -6.05 11.68 -20.00
N GLU A 140 -4.81 11.95 -19.58
CA GLU A 140 -4.47 13.17 -18.85
C GLU A 140 -4.86 14.44 -19.63
N GLU A 141 -4.58 14.49 -20.95
CA GLU A 141 -4.98 15.62 -21.79
C GLU A 141 -6.52 15.79 -21.86
N ILE A 142 -7.26 14.70 -22.06
CA ILE A 142 -8.72 14.74 -22.14
C ILE A 142 -9.33 15.21 -20.81
N LEU A 143 -8.82 14.70 -19.69
CA LEU A 143 -9.35 15.05 -18.37
C LEU A 143 -8.97 16.48 -17.96
N ASP A 144 -7.77 16.96 -18.30
CA ASP A 144 -7.38 18.36 -18.12
C ASP A 144 -8.34 19.31 -18.84
N GLN A 145 -8.69 18.99 -20.10
CA GLN A 145 -9.63 19.78 -20.89
C GLN A 145 -11.06 19.65 -20.37
N GLY A 146 -11.49 18.44 -20.04
CA GLY A 146 -12.82 18.15 -19.51
C GLY A 146 -13.08 18.81 -18.16
N PHE A 147 -12.09 18.82 -17.26
CA PHE A 147 -12.23 19.41 -15.94
C PHE A 147 -12.41 20.93 -16.00
N ARG A 148 -11.76 21.61 -16.95
CA ARG A 148 -11.97 23.07 -17.18
C ARG A 148 -13.39 23.39 -17.62
N LYS A 149 -14.07 22.45 -18.27
CA LYS A 149 -15.46 22.57 -18.75
C LYS A 149 -16.46 21.86 -17.85
N LEU A 150 -16.05 21.41 -16.66
CA LEU A 150 -16.84 20.51 -15.81
C LEU A 150 -18.27 21.04 -15.58
N ASN A 151 -18.40 22.32 -15.24
CA ASN A 151 -19.69 22.96 -14.97
C ASN A 151 -20.63 22.88 -16.17
N ASP A 152 -20.12 23.09 -17.38
CA ASP A 152 -20.91 23.02 -18.62
C ASP A 152 -21.32 21.57 -18.92
N ILE A 153 -20.41 20.63 -18.70
CA ILE A 153 -20.66 19.19 -18.91
C ILE A 153 -21.78 18.70 -17.98
N ILE A 154 -21.79 19.11 -16.71
CA ILE A 154 -22.74 18.60 -15.71
C ILE A 154 -23.99 19.47 -15.50
N ALA A 155 -24.13 20.61 -16.18
CA ALA A 155 -25.18 21.60 -15.93
C ALA A 155 -26.62 21.05 -16.00
N LYS A 156 -26.85 20.01 -16.81
CA LYS A 156 -28.15 19.33 -16.99
C LYS A 156 -28.01 17.82 -16.92
N GLU A 157 -27.06 17.34 -16.13
CA GLU A 157 -26.84 15.91 -15.94
C GLU A 157 -27.45 15.46 -14.62
N ASP A 158 -28.51 14.66 -14.70
CA ASP A 158 -29.22 14.12 -13.53
C ASP A 158 -29.11 12.59 -13.44
N ASP A 159 -28.26 11.98 -14.27
CA ASP A 159 -27.94 10.56 -14.20
C ASP A 159 -26.90 10.27 -13.10
N LEU A 160 -27.27 9.44 -12.13
CA LEU A 160 -26.44 9.14 -10.95
C LEU A 160 -25.17 8.40 -11.33
N GLU A 161 -25.27 7.41 -12.22
CA GLU A 161 -24.13 6.65 -12.72
C GLU A 161 -23.12 7.58 -13.40
N THR A 162 -23.57 8.46 -14.30
CA THR A 162 -22.69 9.39 -15.04
C THR A 162 -21.94 10.34 -14.11
N ILE A 163 -22.63 10.99 -13.16
CA ILE A 163 -21.95 11.90 -12.22
C ILE A 163 -20.95 11.13 -11.35
N SER A 164 -21.30 9.92 -10.91
CA SER A 164 -20.43 9.09 -10.08
C SER A 164 -19.21 8.57 -10.86
N ILE A 165 -19.36 8.22 -12.15
CA ILE A 165 -18.25 7.89 -13.07
C ILE A 165 -17.32 9.09 -13.21
N MET A 166 -17.86 10.27 -13.53
CA MET A 166 -17.05 11.47 -13.72
C MET A 166 -16.27 11.82 -12.45
N PHE A 167 -16.93 11.77 -11.29
CA PHE A 167 -16.32 12.02 -9.99
C PHE A 167 -15.14 11.08 -9.73
N GLU A 168 -15.33 9.79 -9.99
CA GLU A 168 -14.29 8.78 -9.82
C GLU A 168 -13.10 9.04 -10.76
N VAL A 169 -13.35 9.17 -12.05
CA VAL A 169 -12.31 9.35 -13.07
C VAL A 169 -11.50 10.62 -12.81
N PHE A 170 -12.16 11.75 -12.56
CA PHE A 170 -11.46 13.00 -12.27
C PHE A 170 -10.58 12.87 -11.03
N ARG A 171 -11.09 12.28 -9.94
CA ARG A 171 -10.30 12.13 -8.71
C ARG A 171 -9.13 11.18 -8.89
N LEU A 172 -9.29 10.03 -9.55
CA LEU A 172 -8.19 9.10 -9.82
C LEU A 172 -7.09 9.72 -10.69
N TYR A 173 -7.42 10.72 -11.49
CA TYR A 173 -6.45 11.49 -12.28
C TYR A 173 -6.01 12.81 -11.63
N GLY A 174 -6.29 13.00 -10.33
CA GLY A 174 -5.75 14.12 -9.54
C GLY A 174 -6.54 15.43 -9.63
N HIS A 175 -7.71 15.40 -10.25
CA HIS A 175 -8.67 16.51 -10.28
C HIS A 175 -9.70 16.37 -9.15
N LYS A 176 -9.66 17.27 -8.17
CA LYS A 176 -10.62 17.28 -7.05
C LYS A 176 -12.00 17.77 -7.52
N MET A 177 -12.77 16.90 -8.18
CA MET A 177 -14.18 17.17 -8.49
C MET A 177 -14.97 17.40 -7.18
N PRO A 178 -15.72 18.50 -7.05
CA PRO A 178 -16.48 18.79 -5.82
C PRO A 178 -17.54 17.73 -5.53
N CYS A 179 -17.68 17.35 -4.25
CA CYS A 179 -18.72 16.43 -3.80
C CYS A 179 -20.12 17.07 -3.76
N ASP A 180 -20.22 18.40 -3.72
CA ASP A 180 -21.47 19.17 -3.83
C ASP A 180 -22.29 18.81 -5.09
N ASN A 181 -21.64 18.25 -6.12
CA ASN A 181 -22.33 17.74 -7.29
C ASN A 181 -23.35 16.64 -6.95
N PHE A 182 -23.19 15.95 -5.83
CA PHE A 182 -24.14 14.94 -5.36
C PHE A 182 -25.35 15.52 -4.62
N GLU A 183 -25.36 16.81 -4.25
CA GLU A 183 -26.52 17.47 -3.62
C GLU A 183 -27.77 17.42 -4.51
N ARG A 184 -27.60 17.37 -5.84
CA ARG A 184 -28.72 17.19 -6.79
C ARG A 184 -29.51 15.89 -6.57
N PHE A 185 -28.87 14.89 -5.96
CA PHE A 185 -29.47 13.60 -5.64
C PHE A 185 -30.07 13.54 -4.23
N LYS A 186 -30.00 14.64 -3.45
CA LYS A 186 -30.63 14.77 -2.14
C LYS A 186 -32.01 15.41 -2.21
N GLY A 187 -32.91 14.99 -1.32
CA GLY A 187 -34.23 15.57 -1.12
C GLY A 187 -34.18 16.84 -0.27
N GLU A 188 -35.33 17.48 -0.08
CA GLU A 188 -35.47 18.67 0.78
C GLU A 188 -35.14 18.38 2.26
N ASP A 189 -35.21 17.11 2.67
CA ASP A 189 -34.82 16.64 4.01
C ASP A 189 -33.30 16.50 4.18
N GLY A 190 -32.53 16.80 3.14
CA GLY A 190 -31.07 16.72 3.13
C GLY A 190 -30.53 15.29 3.02
N ARG A 191 -31.36 14.27 2.78
CA ARG A 191 -30.94 12.87 2.59
C ARG A 191 -30.97 12.48 1.12
N PHE A 192 -30.23 11.44 0.73
CA PHE A 192 -30.31 10.89 -0.62
C PHE A 192 -31.72 10.41 -0.93
N LYS A 193 -32.24 10.78 -2.11
CA LYS A 193 -33.63 10.49 -2.52
C LYS A 193 -33.86 8.98 -2.57
N GLU A 194 -34.91 8.50 -1.92
CA GLU A 194 -35.32 7.08 -2.00
C GLU A 194 -35.63 6.64 -3.44
N SER A 195 -36.01 7.57 -4.33
CA SER A 195 -36.24 7.29 -5.75
C SER A 195 -34.99 6.77 -6.48
N LEU A 196 -33.79 6.98 -5.94
CA LEU A 196 -32.53 6.45 -6.49
C LEU A 196 -32.43 4.92 -6.35
N ALA A 197 -33.24 4.31 -5.47
CA ALA A 197 -33.23 2.87 -5.26
C ALA A 197 -33.58 2.07 -6.54
N GLY A 198 -34.23 2.69 -7.53
CA GLY A 198 -34.47 2.07 -8.83
C GLY A 198 -33.23 2.00 -9.74
N ASP A 199 -32.23 2.84 -9.51
CA ASP A 199 -31.00 2.91 -10.31
C ASP A 199 -29.87 2.14 -9.65
N VAL A 200 -29.90 0.81 -9.82
CA VAL A 200 -28.94 -0.11 -9.19
C VAL A 200 -27.50 0.14 -9.66
N ARG A 201 -27.31 0.50 -10.94
CA ARG A 201 -25.98 0.81 -11.49
C ARG A 201 -25.45 2.13 -10.95
N GLY A 202 -26.28 3.17 -10.92
CA GLY A 202 -25.94 4.44 -10.30
C GLY A 202 -25.59 4.31 -8.82
N MET A 203 -26.34 3.49 -8.05
CA MET A 203 -26.02 3.23 -6.64
C MET A 203 -24.69 2.48 -6.48
N LEU A 204 -24.43 1.46 -7.30
CA LEU A 204 -23.16 0.74 -7.27
C LEU A 204 -22.00 1.67 -7.59
N GLN A 205 -22.13 2.51 -8.61
CA GLN A 205 -21.09 3.45 -8.98
C GLN A 205 -20.88 4.54 -7.92
N LEU A 206 -21.95 5.07 -7.33
CA LEU A 206 -21.86 6.02 -6.21
C LEU A 206 -21.17 5.39 -5.01
N TYR A 207 -21.51 4.13 -4.67
CA TYR A 207 -20.84 3.39 -3.60
C TYR A 207 -19.33 3.30 -3.85
N GLN A 208 -18.89 2.96 -5.07
CA GLN A 208 -17.47 2.90 -5.42
C GLN A 208 -16.80 4.28 -5.34
N ALA A 209 -17.44 5.30 -5.92
CA ALA A 209 -16.91 6.66 -5.97
C ALA A 209 -16.79 7.32 -4.58
N ALA A 210 -17.72 7.02 -3.67
CA ALA A 210 -17.78 7.65 -2.36
C ALA A 210 -16.61 7.28 -1.43
N HIS A 211 -15.89 6.19 -1.72
CA HIS A 211 -14.65 5.87 -1.03
C HIS A 211 -13.50 6.83 -1.36
N LEU A 212 -13.59 7.63 -2.43
CA LEU A 212 -12.56 8.62 -2.81
C LEU A 212 -12.69 9.95 -2.06
N GLY A 213 -13.36 9.94 -0.90
CA GLY A 213 -13.61 11.12 -0.09
C GLY A 213 -12.40 11.63 0.69
N THR A 214 -12.40 12.94 0.96
CA THR A 214 -11.41 13.62 1.82
C THR A 214 -12.03 13.90 3.20
N PRO A 215 -11.23 14.30 4.22
CA PRO A 215 -11.72 14.40 5.59
C PRO A 215 -12.89 15.37 5.80
N SER A 216 -13.03 16.38 4.93
CA SER A 216 -14.07 17.41 5.03
C SER A 216 -15.36 17.10 4.26
N GLU A 217 -15.54 15.88 3.75
CA GLU A 217 -16.59 15.56 2.78
C GLU A 217 -17.59 14.53 3.33
N ASP A 218 -18.33 14.92 4.38
CA ASP A 218 -19.30 14.06 5.08
C ASP A 218 -20.41 13.51 4.17
N ILE A 219 -20.77 14.23 3.11
CA ILE A 219 -21.73 13.78 2.09
C ILE A 219 -21.36 12.43 1.49
N LEU A 220 -20.06 12.12 1.38
CA LEU A 220 -19.60 10.84 0.82
C LEU A 220 -19.74 9.71 1.83
N GLU A 221 -19.64 9.97 3.13
CA GLU A 221 -19.95 8.99 4.17
C GLU A 221 -21.45 8.66 4.17
N GLU A 222 -22.30 9.68 4.06
CA GLU A 222 -23.75 9.51 3.89
C GLU A 222 -24.08 8.70 2.63
N ALA A 223 -23.40 9.01 1.51
CA ALA A 223 -23.56 8.29 0.24
C ALA A 223 -23.17 6.81 0.37
N MET A 224 -22.04 6.51 1.01
CA MET A 224 -21.60 5.12 1.26
C MET A 224 -22.63 4.37 2.11
N SER A 225 -23.12 4.98 3.20
CA SER A 225 -24.12 4.35 4.07
C SER A 225 -25.43 4.09 3.33
N PHE A 226 -25.95 5.09 2.60
CA PHE A 226 -27.17 4.97 1.82
C PHE A 226 -27.07 3.87 0.76
N THR A 227 -26.03 3.92 -0.08
CA THR A 227 -25.85 2.96 -1.18
C THR A 227 -25.59 1.55 -0.68
N ARG A 228 -24.78 1.36 0.37
CA ARG A 228 -24.55 0.05 0.99
C ARG A 228 -25.86 -0.60 1.44
N ASN A 229 -26.69 0.12 2.19
CA ASN A 229 -27.95 -0.40 2.71
C ASN A 229 -28.89 -0.86 1.57
N GLN A 230 -28.98 -0.07 0.49
CA GLN A 230 -29.80 -0.42 -0.66
C GLN A 230 -29.23 -1.64 -1.42
N LEU A 231 -27.93 -1.64 -1.71
CA LEU A 231 -27.25 -2.73 -2.43
C LEU A 231 -27.30 -4.05 -1.67
N GLU A 232 -27.19 -4.03 -0.33
CA GLU A 232 -27.37 -5.23 0.52
C GLU A 232 -28.80 -5.77 0.47
N CYS A 233 -29.80 -4.90 0.37
CA CYS A 233 -31.19 -5.32 0.14
C CYS A 233 -31.35 -6.00 -1.22
N PHE A 234 -30.71 -5.50 -2.29
CA PHE A 234 -30.74 -6.16 -3.60
C PHE A 234 -30.00 -7.49 -3.63
N ALA A 235 -28.87 -7.59 -2.92
CA ALA A 235 -28.07 -8.81 -2.88
C ALA A 235 -28.72 -9.94 -2.05
N SER A 236 -29.63 -9.61 -1.12
CA SER A 236 -30.29 -10.58 -0.23
C SER A 236 -31.66 -11.06 -0.71
N GLN A 237 -32.26 -10.42 -1.71
CA GLN A 237 -33.57 -10.82 -2.24
C GLN A 237 -33.45 -12.04 -3.17
N GLU A 238 -34.02 -13.19 -2.75
CA GLU A 238 -34.12 -14.41 -3.56
C GLU A 238 -34.90 -14.21 -4.89
N MET A 239 -35.69 -13.12 -5.00
CA MET A 239 -36.43 -12.71 -6.21
C MET A 239 -35.86 -11.45 -6.88
N SER A 240 -34.56 -11.16 -6.75
CA SER A 240 -33.99 -9.99 -7.45
C SER A 240 -34.21 -10.14 -8.97
N THR A 241 -34.77 -9.12 -9.63
CA THR A 241 -34.86 -9.04 -11.10
C THR A 241 -33.51 -8.76 -11.77
N LEU A 242 -32.42 -8.76 -10.98
CA LEU A 242 -31.08 -8.47 -11.46
C LEU A 242 -30.51 -9.67 -12.21
N SER A 243 -29.70 -9.38 -13.22
CA SER A 243 -28.94 -10.42 -13.89
C SER A 243 -27.97 -11.09 -12.89
N PRO A 244 -27.72 -12.40 -13.00
CA PRO A 244 -26.82 -13.12 -12.09
C PRO A 244 -25.39 -12.53 -12.04
N HIS A 245 -24.89 -12.02 -13.17
CA HIS A 245 -23.56 -11.38 -13.23
C HIS A 245 -23.53 -10.05 -12.46
N LEU A 246 -24.57 -9.22 -12.55
CA LEU A 246 -24.66 -7.96 -11.81
C LEU A 246 -24.83 -8.20 -10.30
N SER A 247 -25.67 -9.15 -9.91
CA SER A 247 -25.83 -9.54 -8.50
C SER A 247 -24.50 -10.02 -7.89
N THR A 248 -23.74 -10.83 -8.63
CA THR A 248 -22.41 -11.28 -8.21
C THR A 248 -21.44 -10.10 -8.07
N TYR A 249 -21.42 -9.19 -9.05
CA TYR A 249 -20.55 -8.02 -9.01
C TYR A 249 -20.88 -7.08 -7.84
N ILE A 250 -22.16 -6.87 -7.52
CA ILE A 250 -22.59 -6.08 -6.35
C ILE A 250 -22.09 -6.72 -5.05
N ARG A 251 -22.28 -8.04 -4.89
CA ARG A 251 -21.81 -8.77 -3.69
C ARG A 251 -20.29 -8.68 -3.52
N ASN A 252 -19.54 -8.80 -4.62
CA ASN A 252 -18.10 -8.64 -4.59
C ASN A 252 -17.68 -7.21 -4.20
N ALA A 253 -18.33 -6.18 -4.76
CA ALA A 253 -18.08 -4.79 -4.42
C ALA A 253 -18.40 -4.47 -2.94
N LEU A 254 -19.49 -5.01 -2.41
CA LEU A 254 -19.87 -4.86 -1.00
C LEU A 254 -18.87 -5.54 -0.06
N TYR A 255 -18.35 -6.70 -0.48
CA TYR A 255 -17.29 -7.40 0.25
C TYR A 255 -15.98 -6.61 0.19
N ARG A 256 -15.52 -6.20 -1.00
CA ARG A 256 -14.32 -5.36 -1.18
C ARG A 256 -14.55 -4.35 -2.31
N PRO A 257 -14.67 -3.05 -1.98
CA PRO A 257 -14.76 -1.99 -2.98
C PRO A 257 -13.54 -1.99 -3.91
N ARG A 258 -13.72 -1.56 -5.15
CA ARG A 258 -12.66 -1.52 -6.17
C ARG A 258 -11.50 -0.63 -5.75
N CYS A 259 -11.77 0.51 -5.11
CA CYS A 259 -10.76 1.43 -4.60
C CYS A 259 -9.92 0.87 -3.43
N HIS A 260 -10.34 -0.25 -2.85
CA HIS A 260 -9.66 -1.02 -1.80
C HIS A 260 -9.16 -2.38 -2.31
N ASN A 261 -9.15 -2.60 -3.63
CA ASN A 261 -8.69 -3.83 -4.26
C ASN A 261 -7.48 -3.52 -5.16
N MET A 262 -6.55 -4.47 -5.29
CA MET A 262 -5.42 -4.31 -6.22
C MET A 262 -5.96 -4.16 -7.65
N GLU A 263 -5.40 -3.23 -8.42
CA GLU A 263 -5.93 -2.84 -9.73
C GLU A 263 -6.08 -4.03 -10.68
N ILE A 264 -5.07 -4.91 -10.74
CA ILE A 264 -5.11 -6.08 -11.62
C ILE A 264 -6.13 -7.15 -11.19
N LEU A 265 -6.41 -7.26 -9.88
CA LEU A 265 -7.45 -8.16 -9.37
C LEU A 265 -8.83 -7.61 -9.69
N ALA A 266 -9.03 -6.31 -9.45
CA ALA A 266 -10.27 -5.63 -9.81
C ALA A 266 -10.52 -5.67 -11.33
N ALA A 267 -9.48 -5.53 -12.14
CA ALA A 267 -9.58 -5.63 -13.60
C ALA A 267 -9.98 -7.04 -14.04
N ARG A 268 -9.38 -8.10 -13.46
CA ARG A 268 -9.77 -9.49 -13.75
C ARG A 268 -11.24 -9.75 -13.44
N GLU A 269 -11.70 -9.26 -12.30
CA GLU A 269 -13.10 -9.36 -11.89
C GLU A 269 -14.02 -8.61 -12.87
N TYR A 270 -13.66 -7.36 -13.19
CA TYR A 270 -14.44 -6.52 -14.08
C TYR A 270 -14.50 -7.06 -15.51
N VAL A 271 -13.41 -7.63 -16.04
CA VAL A 271 -13.43 -8.33 -17.33
C VAL A 271 -14.47 -9.45 -17.33
N SER A 272 -14.54 -10.22 -16.24
CA SER A 272 -15.51 -11.32 -16.11
C SER A 272 -16.95 -10.82 -16.06
N PHE A 273 -17.18 -9.70 -15.34
CA PHE A 273 -18.47 -9.02 -15.31
C PHE A 273 -18.85 -8.47 -16.70
N TYR A 274 -17.94 -7.72 -17.34
CA TYR A 274 -18.16 -7.03 -18.61
C TYR A 274 -18.39 -7.97 -19.79
N ASP A 275 -17.79 -9.17 -19.78
CA ASP A 275 -18.03 -10.22 -20.80
C ASP A 275 -19.51 -10.66 -20.85
N HIS A 276 -20.23 -10.53 -19.75
CA HIS A 276 -21.64 -10.91 -19.63
C HIS A 276 -22.61 -9.73 -19.78
N GLU A 277 -22.08 -8.51 -19.94
CA GLU A 277 -22.89 -7.30 -20.10
C GLU A 277 -23.48 -7.23 -21.52
N GLU A 278 -24.76 -6.92 -21.61
CA GLU A 278 -25.42 -6.72 -22.90
C GLU A 278 -24.91 -5.43 -23.56
N GLY A 279 -24.49 -5.51 -24.83
CA GLY A 279 -23.94 -4.37 -25.55
C GLY A 279 -22.52 -3.96 -25.14
N HIS A 280 -21.79 -4.85 -24.46
CA HIS A 280 -20.38 -4.60 -24.16
C HIS A 280 -19.56 -4.38 -25.43
N ASP A 281 -18.51 -3.59 -25.30
CA ASP A 281 -17.60 -3.30 -26.39
C ASP A 281 -16.60 -4.44 -26.62
N GLU A 282 -16.78 -5.17 -27.72
CA GLU A 282 -15.95 -6.33 -28.07
C GLU A 282 -14.46 -5.98 -28.24
N VAL A 283 -14.14 -4.78 -28.74
CA VAL A 283 -12.75 -4.35 -28.95
C VAL A 283 -12.07 -4.09 -27.60
N LEU A 284 -12.74 -3.37 -26.69
CA LEU A 284 -12.21 -3.12 -25.36
C LEU A 284 -12.09 -4.41 -24.54
N LEU A 285 -13.09 -5.29 -24.63
CA LEU A 285 -13.07 -6.58 -23.92
C LEU A 285 -11.93 -7.48 -24.43
N ARG A 286 -11.78 -7.62 -25.75
CA ARG A 286 -10.67 -8.38 -26.35
C ARG A 286 -9.33 -7.82 -25.90
N PHE A 287 -9.17 -6.51 -25.93
CA PHE A 287 -7.93 -5.88 -25.49
C PHE A 287 -7.64 -6.16 -24.00
N ALA A 288 -8.63 -6.06 -23.13
CA ALA A 288 -8.48 -6.37 -21.72
C ALA A 288 -8.04 -7.82 -21.47
N LYS A 289 -8.67 -8.78 -22.18
CA LYS A 289 -8.30 -10.21 -22.12
C LYS A 289 -6.86 -10.46 -22.57
N LEU A 290 -6.44 -9.86 -23.69
CA LEU A 290 -5.07 -9.93 -24.20
C LEU A 290 -4.06 -9.32 -23.21
N SER A 291 -4.35 -8.12 -22.69
CA SER A 291 -3.48 -7.40 -21.76
C SER A 291 -3.30 -8.16 -20.45
N PHE A 292 -4.39 -8.67 -19.86
CA PHE A 292 -4.33 -9.51 -18.67
C PHE A 292 -3.46 -10.75 -18.91
N ASN A 293 -3.67 -11.45 -20.04
CA ASN A 293 -2.91 -12.65 -20.34
C ASN A 293 -1.42 -12.37 -20.56
N TYR A 294 -1.09 -11.26 -21.21
CA TYR A 294 0.29 -10.81 -21.39
C TYR A 294 0.97 -10.48 -20.05
N CYS A 295 0.28 -9.70 -19.20
CA CYS A 295 0.73 -9.39 -17.84
C CYS A 295 1.00 -10.66 -17.03
N ARG A 296 0.07 -11.63 -17.06
CA ARG A 296 0.20 -12.92 -16.36
C ARG A 296 1.47 -13.67 -16.75
N LEU A 297 1.80 -13.74 -18.05
CA LEU A 297 3.01 -14.42 -18.51
C LEU A 297 4.28 -13.74 -17.99
N ILE A 298 4.29 -12.41 -17.96
CA ILE A 298 5.39 -11.62 -17.38
C ILE A 298 5.53 -11.92 -15.89
N TYR A 299 4.44 -11.93 -15.12
CA TYR A 299 4.50 -12.20 -13.69
C TYR A 299 5.04 -13.60 -13.38
N ILE A 300 4.64 -14.62 -14.16
CA ILE A 300 5.20 -15.97 -14.03
C ILE A 300 6.71 -15.95 -14.29
N GLN A 301 7.17 -15.19 -15.29
CA GLN A 301 8.59 -15.06 -15.60
C GLN A 301 9.37 -14.32 -14.50
N GLU A 302 8.76 -13.33 -13.84
CA GLU A 302 9.29 -12.65 -12.66
C GLU A 302 9.44 -13.62 -11.49
N ILE A 303 8.38 -14.38 -11.16
CA ILE A 303 8.42 -15.39 -10.10
C ILE A 303 9.52 -16.42 -10.39
N LYS A 304 9.63 -16.91 -11.62
CA LYS A 304 10.70 -17.86 -12.00
C LYS A 304 12.10 -17.29 -11.79
N THR A 305 12.28 -16.00 -12.10
CA THR A 305 13.55 -15.29 -11.86
C THR A 305 13.84 -15.20 -10.37
N LEU A 306 12.84 -14.83 -9.57
CA LEU A 306 12.93 -14.67 -8.12
C LEU A 306 13.17 -16.00 -7.40
N THR A 307 12.46 -17.07 -7.77
CA THR A 307 12.67 -18.41 -7.19
C THR A 307 14.07 -18.93 -7.51
N LYS A 308 14.59 -18.73 -8.73
CA LYS A 308 15.99 -19.08 -9.06
C LYS A 308 16.99 -18.29 -8.22
N TRP A 309 16.78 -16.99 -8.06
CA TRP A 309 17.60 -16.14 -7.22
C TRP A 309 17.58 -16.61 -5.76
N TRP A 310 16.40 -16.90 -5.21
CA TRP A 310 16.23 -17.44 -3.85
C TRP A 310 16.94 -18.78 -3.65
N ASN A 311 16.76 -19.72 -4.59
CA ASN A 311 17.41 -21.03 -4.54
C ASN A 311 18.94 -20.91 -4.61
N ASN A 312 19.47 -19.93 -5.35
CA ASN A 312 20.92 -19.67 -5.42
C ASN A 312 21.49 -19.09 -4.12
N LEU A 313 20.70 -18.31 -3.37
CA LEU A 313 21.10 -17.83 -2.04
C LEU A 313 21.17 -18.96 -1.02
N ASP A 314 20.36 -20.02 -1.21
CA ASP A 314 20.27 -21.18 -0.33
C ASP A 314 19.94 -20.78 1.12
N VAL A 315 19.07 -19.79 1.27
CA VAL A 315 18.61 -19.27 2.57
C VAL A 315 17.94 -20.35 3.41
N PRO A 316 17.03 -21.20 2.87
CA PRO A 316 16.36 -22.23 3.68
C PRO A 316 17.33 -23.21 4.37
N SER A 317 18.45 -23.54 3.72
CA SER A 317 19.47 -24.42 4.31
C SER A 317 20.35 -23.70 5.32
N LYS A 318 20.67 -22.42 5.07
CA LYS A 318 21.60 -21.63 5.90
C LYS A 318 20.93 -20.95 7.09
N LEU A 319 19.66 -20.59 6.96
CA LEU A 319 18.83 -19.84 7.91
C LEU A 319 17.45 -20.51 8.03
N PRO A 320 17.36 -21.69 8.66
CA PRO A 320 16.12 -22.50 8.68
C PRO A 320 14.97 -21.87 9.48
N TYR A 321 15.24 -20.81 10.24
CA TYR A 321 14.24 -20.05 10.98
C TYR A 321 13.56 -18.95 10.16
N VAL A 322 14.04 -18.67 8.93
CA VAL A 322 13.47 -17.63 8.07
C VAL A 322 12.28 -18.16 7.29
N ARG A 323 11.25 -17.34 7.14
CA ARG A 323 10.07 -17.60 6.30
C ARG A 323 10.45 -17.69 4.82
N ASP A 324 10.03 -18.75 4.15
CA ASP A 324 10.09 -18.86 2.68
C ASP A 324 8.75 -18.41 2.07
N ARG A 325 8.73 -17.18 1.54
CA ARG A 325 7.52 -16.47 1.09
C ARG A 325 7.71 -15.75 -0.25
N ILE A 326 8.41 -16.38 -1.21
CA ILE A 326 8.72 -15.74 -2.51
C ILE A 326 7.46 -15.28 -3.25
N VAL A 327 6.47 -16.16 -3.39
CA VAL A 327 5.23 -15.86 -4.13
C VAL A 327 4.38 -14.87 -3.35
N GLU A 328 4.31 -15.04 -2.03
CA GLU A 328 3.59 -14.17 -1.11
C GLU A 328 4.23 -12.80 -0.95
N THR A 329 5.50 -12.63 -1.34
CA THR A 329 6.18 -11.33 -1.41
C THR A 329 6.04 -10.71 -2.80
N HIS A 330 6.14 -11.50 -3.87
CA HIS A 330 5.96 -11.00 -5.24
C HIS A 330 4.53 -10.57 -5.52
N PHE A 331 3.53 -11.28 -4.99
CA PHE A 331 2.13 -10.96 -5.25
C PHE A 331 1.73 -9.55 -4.75
N PRO A 332 2.02 -9.14 -3.50
CA PRO A 332 1.90 -7.75 -3.07
C PRO A 332 2.72 -6.76 -3.89
N ALA A 333 3.86 -7.19 -4.46
CA ALA A 333 4.67 -6.34 -5.32
C ALA A 333 3.99 -5.97 -6.65
N LEU A 334 2.96 -6.71 -7.07
CA LEU A 334 2.07 -6.33 -8.19
C LEU A 334 1.15 -5.15 -7.85
N GLY A 335 1.00 -4.85 -6.56
CA GLY A 335 0.11 -3.82 -6.04
C GLY A 335 0.51 -2.42 -6.49
N PRO A 336 1.69 -1.90 -6.10
CA PRO A 336 2.14 -0.56 -6.47
C PRO A 336 2.03 -0.28 -7.97
N TYR A 337 2.41 -1.25 -8.81
CA TYR A 337 2.24 -1.25 -10.26
C TYR A 337 2.11 -2.66 -10.83
N PHE A 338 1.09 -2.88 -11.65
CA PHE A 338 0.88 -4.16 -12.33
C PHE A 338 1.40 -4.14 -13.78
N GLU A 339 1.70 -2.97 -14.34
CA GLU A 339 1.97 -2.83 -15.77
C GLU A 339 3.26 -3.56 -16.19
N PRO A 340 3.32 -4.10 -17.44
CA PRO A 340 4.50 -4.78 -17.98
C PRO A 340 5.81 -4.00 -17.86
N ARG A 341 5.77 -2.68 -18.10
CA ARG A 341 6.96 -1.80 -18.07
C ARG A 341 7.67 -1.76 -16.72
N TYR A 342 6.97 -2.05 -15.63
CA TYR A 342 7.53 -2.01 -14.27
C TYR A 342 8.00 -3.40 -13.78
N SER A 343 8.18 -4.36 -14.69
CA SER A 343 8.65 -5.72 -14.37
C SER A 343 9.94 -5.74 -13.56
N LEU A 344 10.94 -4.97 -13.97
CA LEU A 344 12.20 -4.87 -13.22
C LEU A 344 12.00 -4.29 -11.82
N GLY A 345 11.14 -3.27 -11.68
CA GLY A 345 10.79 -2.68 -10.40
C GLY A 345 10.19 -3.70 -9.45
N ARG A 346 9.29 -4.57 -9.92
CA ARG A 346 8.70 -5.64 -9.11
C ARG A 346 9.72 -6.66 -8.66
N ILE A 347 10.66 -7.05 -9.53
CA ILE A 347 11.75 -7.97 -9.17
C ILE A 347 12.64 -7.35 -8.09
N ILE A 348 13.08 -6.11 -8.28
CA ILE A 348 13.94 -5.40 -7.32
C ILE A 348 13.24 -5.22 -5.98
N MET A 349 12.00 -4.73 -6.01
CA MET A 349 11.18 -4.53 -4.81
C MET A 349 10.97 -5.85 -4.06
N THR A 350 10.69 -6.94 -4.76
CA THR A 350 10.54 -8.26 -4.13
C THR A 350 11.84 -8.73 -3.46
N LYS A 351 12.99 -8.57 -4.14
CA LYS A 351 14.31 -8.92 -3.56
C LYS A 351 14.58 -8.12 -2.29
N ILE A 352 14.29 -6.81 -2.29
CA ILE A 352 14.48 -5.94 -1.12
C ILE A 352 13.59 -6.38 0.04
N ILE A 353 12.30 -6.61 -0.21
CA ILE A 353 11.36 -7.03 0.84
C ILE A 353 11.82 -8.36 1.45
N ILE A 354 12.27 -9.32 0.64
CA ILE A 354 12.76 -10.60 1.13
C ILE A 354 13.95 -10.43 2.07
N VAL A 355 14.93 -9.57 1.75
CA VAL A 355 16.07 -9.35 2.66
C VAL A 355 15.69 -8.56 3.91
N VAL A 356 14.68 -7.70 3.84
CA VAL A 356 14.11 -7.02 5.02
C VAL A 356 13.35 -8.02 5.89
N VAL A 357 12.67 -9.00 5.30
CA VAL A 357 11.98 -10.09 6.03
C VAL A 357 12.96 -11.03 6.70
N ILE A 358 14.11 -11.33 6.06
CA ILE A 358 15.21 -12.04 6.74
C ILE A 358 15.67 -11.27 7.97
N LEU A 359 15.83 -9.94 7.86
CA LEU A 359 16.24 -9.09 8.97
C LEU A 359 15.18 -9.06 10.09
N ASP A 360 13.91 -8.96 9.73
CA ASP A 360 12.75 -9.03 10.62
C ASP A 360 12.76 -10.33 11.44
N ASP A 361 12.73 -11.49 10.75
CA ASP A 361 12.76 -12.83 11.37
C ASP A 361 14.00 -13.04 12.27
N THR A 362 15.12 -12.42 11.91
CA THR A 362 16.33 -12.47 12.74
C THR A 362 16.15 -11.69 14.05
N CYS A 363 15.39 -10.59 14.04
CA CYS A 363 15.25 -9.69 15.18
C CYS A 363 14.20 -10.15 16.20
N ASP A 364 13.10 -10.76 15.75
CA ASP A 364 11.95 -11.13 16.59
C ASP A 364 11.82 -12.65 16.81
N ALA A 365 12.14 -13.47 15.81
CA ALA A 365 11.83 -14.89 15.78
C ALA A 365 13.02 -15.82 16.10
N TYR A 366 14.26 -15.31 16.08
CA TYR A 366 15.44 -16.15 16.31
C TYR A 366 16.61 -15.53 17.08
N GLY A 367 16.98 -14.28 16.86
CA GLY A 367 18.18 -13.72 17.48
C GLY A 367 18.06 -13.54 18.99
N THR A 368 19.15 -13.70 19.73
CA THR A 368 19.27 -13.21 21.12
C THR A 368 19.49 -11.69 21.12
N PHE A 369 19.21 -10.99 22.22
CA PHE A 369 19.32 -9.52 22.23
C PHE A 369 20.74 -9.03 21.91
N PRO A 370 21.81 -9.62 22.47
CA PRO A 370 23.17 -9.24 22.10
C PRO A 370 23.48 -9.50 20.63
N GLU A 371 22.97 -10.60 20.04
CA GLU A 371 23.14 -10.93 18.63
C GLU A 371 22.42 -9.91 17.73
N VAL A 372 21.15 -9.62 18.01
CA VAL A 372 20.36 -8.62 17.27
C VAL A 372 21.03 -7.26 17.36
N LYS A 373 21.43 -6.84 18.56
CA LYS A 373 22.16 -5.58 18.75
C LYS A 373 23.45 -5.53 17.92
N SER A 374 24.24 -6.60 17.92
CA SER A 374 25.47 -6.70 17.14
C SER A 374 25.22 -6.55 15.64
N LEU A 375 24.19 -7.23 15.11
CA LEU A 375 23.78 -7.12 13.71
C LEU A 375 23.33 -5.71 13.36
N ILE A 376 22.46 -5.10 14.18
CA ILE A 376 21.97 -3.74 13.92
C ILE A 376 23.11 -2.71 14.02
N ASP A 377 23.99 -2.82 15.01
CA ASP A 377 25.17 -1.95 15.15
C ASP A 377 26.08 -2.05 13.92
N PHE A 378 26.24 -3.26 13.34
CA PHE A 378 26.94 -3.45 12.06
C PHE A 378 26.23 -2.74 10.90
N LEU A 379 24.91 -2.93 10.74
CA LEU A 379 24.13 -2.28 9.69
C LEU A 379 24.17 -0.76 9.79
N GLN A 380 24.17 -0.19 11.00
CA GLN A 380 24.31 1.26 11.20
C GLN A 380 25.65 1.78 10.65
N ARG A 381 26.75 1.03 10.85
CA ARG A 381 28.06 1.40 10.32
C ARG A 381 28.16 1.20 8.82
N TRP A 382 27.49 0.17 8.29
CA TRP A 382 27.54 -0.23 6.88
C TRP A 382 28.98 -0.47 6.39
N ASP A 383 29.85 -0.98 7.27
CA ASP A 383 31.26 -1.22 6.99
C ASP A 383 31.46 -2.65 6.47
N LEU A 384 31.66 -2.79 5.15
CA LEU A 384 31.90 -4.08 4.50
C LEU A 384 33.11 -4.82 5.07
N GLY A 385 34.12 -4.11 5.60
CA GLY A 385 35.31 -4.70 6.19
C GLY A 385 35.07 -5.33 7.58
N ALA A 386 34.00 -4.91 8.27
CA ALA A 386 33.65 -5.38 9.60
C ALA A 386 32.76 -6.63 9.59
N ILE A 387 32.42 -7.18 8.42
CA ILE A 387 31.52 -8.35 8.33
C ILE A 387 32.10 -9.59 9.02
N GLU A 388 33.44 -9.70 9.04
CA GLU A 388 34.16 -10.77 9.72
C GLU A 388 34.01 -10.70 11.25
N GLU A 389 33.57 -9.57 11.80
CA GLU A 389 33.28 -9.42 13.24
C GLU A 389 31.95 -10.10 13.62
N LEU A 390 31.03 -10.31 12.67
CA LEU A 390 29.78 -11.04 12.90
C LEU A 390 30.04 -12.55 12.97
N GLN A 391 29.40 -13.19 13.95
CA GLN A 391 29.56 -14.63 14.19
C GLN A 391 28.41 -15.45 13.59
N GLY A 392 28.74 -16.66 13.15
CA GLY A 392 27.78 -17.68 12.74
C GLY A 392 26.78 -17.20 11.69
N TYR A 393 25.50 -17.40 11.98
CA TYR A 393 24.39 -17.12 11.06
C TYR A 393 24.18 -15.61 10.80
N LEU A 394 24.55 -14.73 11.73
CA LEU A 394 24.41 -13.27 11.56
C LEU A 394 25.25 -12.75 10.38
N ARG A 395 26.41 -13.37 10.17
CA ARG A 395 27.26 -13.07 9.02
C ARG A 395 26.54 -13.38 7.72
N ILE A 396 25.81 -14.50 7.67
CA ILE A 396 25.04 -14.93 6.50
C ILE A 396 23.91 -13.94 6.21
N VAL A 397 23.19 -13.48 7.25
CA VAL A 397 22.14 -12.46 7.13
C VAL A 397 22.72 -11.17 6.54
N ALA A 398 23.79 -10.64 7.15
CA ALA A 398 24.44 -9.42 6.68
C ALA A 398 24.97 -9.54 5.25
N GLN A 399 25.63 -10.66 4.92
CA GLN A 399 26.16 -10.91 3.59
C GLN A 399 25.05 -10.96 2.54
N THR A 400 23.96 -11.68 2.82
CA THR A 400 22.80 -11.79 1.92
C THR A 400 22.21 -10.41 1.60
N LEU A 401 22.06 -9.57 2.63
CA LEU A 401 21.55 -8.20 2.48
C LEU A 401 22.48 -7.33 1.64
N LEU A 402 23.78 -7.33 1.95
CA LEU A 402 24.79 -6.52 1.27
C LEU A 402 24.99 -6.94 -0.20
N GLU A 403 25.02 -8.24 -0.47
CA GLU A 403 25.16 -8.77 -1.83
C GLU A 403 23.95 -8.44 -2.69
N THR A 404 22.74 -8.55 -2.14
CA THR A 404 21.49 -8.23 -2.83
C THR A 404 21.43 -6.74 -3.19
N LEU A 405 21.67 -5.85 -2.21
CA LEU A 405 21.67 -4.41 -2.47
C LEU A 405 22.83 -3.99 -3.37
N GLY A 406 23.99 -4.65 -3.27
CA GLY A 406 25.11 -4.44 -4.19
C GLY A 406 24.81 -4.89 -5.62
N GLU A 407 24.04 -5.96 -5.82
CA GLU A 407 23.53 -6.38 -7.13
C GLU A 407 22.60 -5.33 -7.71
N ILE A 408 21.62 -4.88 -6.93
CA ILE A 408 20.67 -3.84 -7.33
C ILE A 408 21.41 -2.54 -7.68
N GLU A 409 22.37 -2.10 -6.85
CA GLU A 409 23.19 -0.92 -7.13
C GLU A 409 23.94 -1.04 -8.46
N ARG A 410 24.53 -2.20 -8.76
CA ARG A 410 25.21 -2.42 -10.05
C ARG A 410 24.25 -2.34 -11.23
N GLU A 411 23.02 -2.80 -11.08
CA GLU A 411 21.99 -2.74 -12.11
C GLU A 411 21.40 -1.33 -12.29
N MET A 412 21.25 -0.59 -11.20
CA MET A 412 20.64 0.74 -11.16
C MET A 412 21.60 1.88 -11.50
N LYS A 413 22.90 1.71 -11.22
CA LYS A 413 23.94 2.70 -11.55
C LYS A 413 23.95 3.15 -13.02
N PRO A 414 23.93 2.26 -14.05
CA PRO A 414 23.88 2.70 -15.45
C PRO A 414 22.57 3.41 -15.82
N ARG A 415 21.51 3.25 -15.02
CA ARG A 415 20.22 3.93 -15.19
C ARG A 415 20.16 5.27 -14.45
N GLY A 416 21.25 5.69 -13.78
CA GLY A 416 21.28 6.91 -12.99
C GLY A 416 20.41 6.85 -11.74
N ARG A 417 20.27 5.65 -11.15
CA ARG A 417 19.37 5.35 -10.01
C ARG A 417 20.09 4.99 -8.71
N SER A 418 21.38 5.30 -8.60
CA SER A 418 22.18 4.98 -7.42
C SER A 418 21.71 5.68 -6.15
N ALA A 419 21.15 6.90 -6.24
CA ALA A 419 20.69 7.59 -5.03
C ALA A 419 19.45 6.91 -4.43
N SER A 420 18.62 6.30 -5.26
CA SER A 420 17.46 5.51 -4.84
C SER A 420 17.87 4.29 -4.02
N VAL A 421 18.94 3.60 -4.43
CA VAL A 421 19.48 2.46 -3.71
C VAL A 421 20.15 2.90 -2.41
N GLN A 422 20.90 4.01 -2.42
CA GLN A 422 21.47 4.57 -1.20
C GLN A 422 20.39 4.97 -0.19
N HIS A 423 19.29 5.56 -0.67
CA HIS A 423 18.16 5.89 0.18
C HIS A 423 17.51 4.63 0.79
N THR A 424 17.33 3.57 0.00
CA THR A 424 16.85 2.26 0.49
C THR A 424 17.74 1.71 1.61
N ILE A 425 19.06 1.85 1.50
CA ILE A 425 20.01 1.46 2.55
C ILE A 425 19.78 2.24 3.84
N ASP A 426 19.54 3.55 3.74
CA ASP A 426 19.33 4.41 4.90
C ASP A 426 18.01 4.10 5.61
N GLU A 427 16.98 3.73 4.86
CA GLU A 427 15.70 3.28 5.43
C GLU A 427 15.81 1.90 6.09
N ILE A 428 16.53 0.94 5.50
CA ILE A 428 16.83 -0.35 6.15
C ILE A 428 17.56 -0.14 7.49
N LYS A 429 18.47 0.83 7.58
CA LYS A 429 19.09 1.21 8.87
C LYS A 429 18.07 1.78 9.84
N SER A 430 17.08 2.54 9.36
CA SER A 430 16.00 3.09 10.16
C SER A 430 15.12 2.00 10.76
N ILE A 431 14.61 1.10 9.92
CA ILE A 431 13.87 -0.09 10.33
C ILE A 431 14.67 -0.93 11.33
N GLY A 432 15.96 -1.18 11.06
CA GLY A 432 16.80 -1.98 11.96
C GLY A 432 16.89 -1.43 13.39
N ARG A 433 16.92 -0.09 13.57
CA ARG A 433 16.87 0.53 14.91
C ARG A 433 15.53 0.31 15.58
N ALA A 434 14.44 0.34 14.82
CA ALA A 434 13.09 0.13 15.33
C ALA A 434 12.86 -1.34 15.71
N TYR A 435 13.34 -2.30 14.92
CA TYR A 435 13.35 -3.73 15.28
C TYR A 435 14.13 -4.00 16.58
N LEU A 436 15.29 -3.37 16.76
CA LEU A 436 16.04 -3.49 18.02
C LEU A 436 15.22 -2.99 19.23
N ALA A 437 14.46 -1.90 19.07
CA ALA A 437 13.60 -1.37 20.12
C ALA A 437 12.44 -2.32 20.46
N LEU A 438 11.75 -2.87 19.46
CA LEU A 438 10.69 -3.87 19.67
C LEU A 438 11.24 -5.13 20.34
N SER A 439 12.40 -5.62 19.88
CA SER A 439 13.07 -6.79 20.46
C SER A 439 13.43 -6.54 21.93
N ASN A 440 13.80 -5.32 22.32
CA ASN A 440 14.04 -4.97 23.71
C ASN A 440 12.74 -5.05 24.54
N TRP A 441 11.66 -4.44 24.07
CA TRP A 441 10.38 -4.43 24.77
C TRP A 441 9.80 -5.82 24.97
N ALA A 442 9.81 -6.65 23.92
CA ALA A 442 9.32 -8.03 23.98
C ALA A 442 10.06 -8.84 25.07
N ARG A 443 11.39 -8.73 25.13
CA ARG A 443 12.23 -9.49 26.08
C ARG A 443 12.12 -9.01 27.51
N GLU A 444 11.98 -7.70 27.71
CA GLU A 444 11.73 -7.13 29.04
C GLU A 444 10.29 -7.38 29.53
N GLY A 445 9.41 -7.90 28.66
CA GLY A 445 7.98 -7.95 28.92
C GLY A 445 7.36 -6.56 29.10
N HIS A 446 8.00 -5.54 28.53
CA HIS A 446 7.59 -4.16 28.62
C HIS A 446 6.45 -3.90 27.64
N VAL A 447 5.31 -3.46 28.16
CA VAL A 447 4.21 -2.94 27.34
C VAL A 447 4.27 -1.41 27.42
N PRO A 448 4.72 -0.72 26.36
CA PRO A 448 4.77 0.75 26.34
C PRO A 448 3.36 1.35 26.29
N THR A 449 3.28 2.68 26.40
CA THR A 449 2.04 3.38 26.02
C THR A 449 1.76 3.18 24.52
N PHE A 450 0.50 3.33 24.11
CA PHE A 450 0.11 3.23 22.70
C PHE A 450 0.83 4.30 21.86
N GLU A 451 1.01 5.51 22.37
CA GLU A 451 1.74 6.56 21.66
C GLU A 451 3.22 6.23 21.50
N GLU A 452 3.89 5.76 22.57
CA GLU A 452 5.30 5.31 22.49
C GLU A 452 5.45 4.11 21.54
N TYR A 453 4.50 3.17 21.56
CA TYR A 453 4.46 2.06 20.61
C TYR A 453 4.37 2.59 19.18
N MET A 454 3.42 3.48 18.88
CA MET A 454 3.17 3.96 17.52
C MET A 454 4.37 4.73 16.94
N GLU A 455 5.17 5.42 17.76
CA GLU A 455 6.41 6.06 17.28
C GLU A 455 7.41 5.04 16.69
N VAL A 456 7.48 3.83 17.25
CA VAL A 456 8.33 2.73 16.74
C VAL A 456 7.58 1.91 15.68
N GLY A 457 6.32 1.60 15.94
CA GLY A 457 5.45 0.79 15.08
C GLY A 457 5.22 1.41 13.71
N MET A 458 5.17 2.73 13.60
CA MET A 458 5.10 3.39 12.29
C MET A 458 6.38 3.23 11.47
N VAL A 459 7.54 3.15 12.12
CA VAL A 459 8.82 2.89 11.42
C VAL A 459 8.89 1.44 10.99
N THR A 460 8.50 0.49 11.85
CA THR A 460 8.48 -0.94 11.48
C THR A 460 7.35 -1.31 10.51
N ALA A 461 6.33 -0.46 10.38
CA ALA A 461 5.35 -0.58 9.30
C ALA A 461 5.99 -0.42 7.92
N GLY A 462 6.96 0.50 7.76
CA GLY A 462 7.77 0.65 6.55
C GLY A 462 6.96 0.83 5.25
N MET A 463 5.79 1.49 5.29
CA MET A 463 4.97 1.67 4.08
C MET A 463 5.50 2.78 3.17
N ASP A 464 6.16 3.78 3.75
CA ASP A 464 7.03 4.71 3.03
C ASP A 464 8.22 3.99 2.40
N ASP A 465 8.84 3.07 3.12
CA ASP A 465 9.93 2.26 2.58
C ASP A 465 9.45 1.41 1.42
N PHE A 466 8.31 0.74 1.55
CA PHE A 466 7.70 -0.04 0.47
C PHE A 466 7.39 0.83 -0.76
N ALA A 467 6.92 2.07 -0.54
CA ALA A 467 6.77 3.04 -1.63
C ALA A 467 8.12 3.39 -2.26
N SER A 468 9.15 3.62 -1.44
CA SER A 468 10.51 3.94 -1.90
C SER A 468 11.11 2.84 -2.78
N TYR A 469 10.89 1.57 -2.42
CA TYR A 469 11.38 0.41 -3.18
C TYR A 469 10.74 0.38 -4.56
N SER A 470 9.47 0.78 -4.64
CA SER A 470 8.75 0.86 -5.90
C SER A 470 9.36 1.90 -6.85
N PHE A 471 9.96 2.96 -6.33
CA PHE A 471 10.51 4.06 -7.15
C PHE A 471 11.86 3.75 -7.79
N ILE A 472 12.62 2.79 -7.27
CA ILE A 472 14.01 2.53 -7.67
C ILE A 472 14.16 2.34 -9.19
N ALA A 473 13.26 1.56 -9.79
CA ALA A 473 13.28 1.27 -11.23
C ALA A 473 12.27 2.09 -12.06
N MET A 474 11.61 3.09 -11.45
CA MET A 474 10.61 3.91 -12.14
C MET A 474 11.26 5.04 -12.93
N GLU A 475 11.71 4.78 -14.16
CA GLU A 475 12.41 5.76 -15.03
C GLU A 475 11.57 6.98 -15.44
N ASP A 476 10.26 6.97 -15.21
CA ASP A 476 9.33 8.05 -15.57
C ASP A 476 9.38 9.28 -14.63
N CYS A 477 10.31 9.34 -13.67
CA CYS A 477 10.40 10.42 -12.68
C CYS A 477 11.84 10.83 -12.35
N ASP A 478 12.07 12.12 -12.12
CA ASP A 478 13.39 12.61 -11.70
C ASP A 478 13.66 12.23 -10.24
N GLU A 479 14.84 11.65 -9.99
CA GLU A 479 15.24 11.11 -8.68
C GLU A 479 15.33 12.20 -7.59
N LYS A 480 15.88 13.38 -7.94
CA LYS A 480 16.09 14.47 -6.99
C LYS A 480 14.79 15.05 -6.41
N PRO A 481 13.84 15.57 -7.21
CA PRO A 481 12.59 16.11 -6.68
C PRO A 481 11.75 15.03 -5.97
N LEU A 482 11.83 13.78 -6.43
CA LEU A 482 11.20 12.64 -5.75
C LEU A 482 11.70 12.51 -4.31
N TYR A 483 13.02 12.44 -4.09
CA TYR A 483 13.55 12.26 -2.74
C TYR A 483 13.56 13.54 -1.90
N GLU A 484 13.53 14.73 -2.51
CA GLU A 484 13.22 15.97 -1.78
C GLU A 484 11.79 15.93 -1.19
N TRP A 485 10.82 15.47 -1.99
CA TRP A 485 9.45 15.24 -1.51
C TRP A 485 9.41 14.12 -0.48
N PHE A 486 10.07 12.98 -0.72
CA PHE A 486 10.08 11.86 0.22
C PHE A 486 10.62 12.28 1.59
N ASN A 487 11.79 12.91 1.61
CA ASN A 487 12.46 13.35 2.83
C ASN A 487 11.73 14.49 3.56
N SER A 488 10.76 15.16 2.90
CA SER A 488 9.86 16.11 3.56
C SER A 488 8.85 15.43 4.51
N LYS A 489 8.78 14.09 4.49
CA LYS A 489 7.88 13.25 5.29
C LYS A 489 6.40 13.65 5.08
N PRO A 490 5.89 13.57 3.83
CA PRO A 490 4.54 13.97 3.50
C PRO A 490 3.51 13.17 4.32
N ARG A 491 2.36 13.78 4.60
CA ARG A 491 1.32 13.16 5.44
C ARG A 491 0.77 11.88 4.82
N ILE A 492 0.88 11.71 3.50
CA ILE A 492 0.48 10.49 2.81
C ILE A 492 1.20 9.25 3.35
N PHE A 493 2.50 9.37 3.69
CA PHE A 493 3.27 8.26 4.25
C PHE A 493 2.89 7.98 5.70
N GLN A 494 2.69 9.03 6.50
CA GLN A 494 2.21 8.86 7.87
C GLN A 494 0.86 8.13 7.89
N ALA A 495 -0.08 8.54 7.04
CA ALA A 495 -1.38 7.90 6.89
C ALA A 495 -1.24 6.43 6.49
N LEU A 496 -0.39 6.12 5.50
CA LEU A 496 -0.12 4.75 5.05
C LEU A 496 0.46 3.86 6.16
N CYS A 497 1.48 4.35 6.87
CA CYS A 497 2.11 3.59 7.95
C CYS A 497 1.14 3.33 9.10
N ILE A 498 0.32 4.31 9.49
CA ILE A 498 -0.73 4.13 10.50
C ILE A 498 -1.73 3.07 10.04
N MET A 499 -2.25 3.20 8.82
CA MET A 499 -3.24 2.26 8.28
C MET A 499 -2.72 0.83 8.27
N PHE A 500 -1.50 0.62 7.77
CA PHE A 500 -0.88 -0.71 7.76
C PHE A 500 -0.64 -1.24 9.16
N ARG A 501 -0.02 -0.44 10.06
CA ARG A 501 0.34 -0.88 11.41
C ARG A 501 -0.86 -1.37 12.18
N LEU A 502 -1.94 -0.57 12.22
CA LEU A 502 -3.16 -0.92 12.94
C LEU A 502 -3.83 -2.16 12.36
N LYS A 503 -3.88 -2.27 11.03
CA LYS A 503 -4.48 -3.44 10.36
C LYS A 503 -3.67 -4.71 10.60
N ASN A 504 -2.34 -4.62 10.54
CA ASN A 504 -1.44 -5.72 10.84
C ASN A 504 -1.63 -6.16 12.30
N ASP A 505 -1.54 -5.23 13.27
CA ASP A 505 -1.70 -5.52 14.70
C ASP A 505 -3.01 -6.23 15.02
N ILE A 506 -4.12 -5.83 14.39
CA ILE A 506 -5.42 -6.53 14.56
C ILE A 506 -5.34 -7.96 14.03
N ALA A 507 -4.79 -8.13 12.84
CA ALA A 507 -4.75 -9.40 12.13
C ALA A 507 -3.79 -10.41 12.79
N THR A 508 -2.70 -9.93 13.38
CA THR A 508 -1.63 -10.76 13.96
C THR A 508 -1.72 -10.90 15.48
N TYR A 509 -2.54 -10.09 16.17
CA TYR A 509 -2.63 -10.03 17.64
C TYR A 509 -2.57 -11.39 18.35
N GLU A 510 -3.41 -12.35 17.95
CA GLU A 510 -3.49 -13.65 18.63
C GLU A 510 -2.20 -14.48 18.47
N LEU A 511 -1.51 -14.34 17.34
CA LEU A 511 -0.25 -15.02 17.08
C LEU A 511 0.91 -14.35 17.80
N GLU A 512 0.98 -13.01 17.75
CA GLU A 512 2.00 -12.20 18.44
C GLU A 512 1.96 -12.44 19.95
N MET A 513 0.76 -12.41 20.55
CA MET A 513 0.57 -12.67 21.97
C MET A 513 0.98 -14.11 22.37
N LYS A 514 0.79 -15.11 21.48
CA LYS A 514 1.26 -16.48 21.73
C LYS A 514 2.78 -16.62 21.65
N ARG A 515 3.44 -15.79 20.83
CA ARG A 515 4.91 -15.76 20.68
C ARG A 515 5.61 -14.96 21.79
N GLY A 516 4.85 -14.21 22.58
CA GLY A 516 5.39 -13.35 23.65
C GLY A 516 5.74 -11.94 23.18
N GLU A 517 5.27 -11.54 21.99
CA GLU A 517 5.42 -10.20 21.43
C GLU A 517 4.38 -9.27 22.07
N VAL A 518 4.60 -8.95 23.35
CA VAL A 518 3.64 -8.18 24.17
C VAL A 518 3.53 -6.70 23.77
N ALA A 519 4.48 -6.18 22.99
CA ALA A 519 4.50 -4.81 22.52
C ALA A 519 3.91 -4.71 21.10
N ASN A 520 2.57 -4.84 21.02
CA ASN A 520 1.79 -4.62 19.80
C ASN A 520 0.67 -3.60 20.05
N GLY A 521 0.17 -2.95 18.99
CA GLY A 521 -0.75 -1.83 19.12
C GLY A 521 -2.03 -2.16 19.88
N VAL A 522 -2.63 -3.34 19.61
CA VAL A 522 -3.85 -3.79 20.29
C VAL A 522 -3.61 -3.94 21.79
N ASN A 523 -2.55 -4.64 22.21
CA ASN A 523 -2.25 -4.82 23.63
C ASN A 523 -1.89 -3.49 24.31
N CYS A 524 -1.10 -2.63 23.67
CA CYS A 524 -0.73 -1.33 24.23
C CYS A 524 -1.96 -0.45 24.45
N TYR A 525 -2.87 -0.40 23.47
CA TYR A 525 -4.11 0.38 23.57
C TYR A 525 -5.05 -0.16 24.66
N MET A 526 -5.28 -1.48 24.70
CA MET A 526 -6.10 -2.13 25.74
C MET A 526 -5.56 -1.84 27.14
N LYS A 527 -4.24 -1.95 27.34
CA LYS A 527 -3.59 -1.73 28.64
C LYS A 527 -3.64 -0.26 29.08
N GLN A 528 -3.51 0.67 28.14
CA GLN A 528 -3.54 2.10 28.43
C GLN A 528 -4.94 2.62 28.75
N HIS A 529 -5.94 2.16 27.99
CA HIS A 529 -7.30 2.69 28.07
C HIS A 529 -8.27 1.84 28.90
N ASP A 530 -7.85 0.66 29.37
CA ASP A 530 -8.67 -0.29 30.14
C ASP A 530 -9.95 -0.70 29.37
N VAL A 531 -9.78 -1.04 28.09
CA VAL A 531 -10.84 -1.41 27.14
C VAL A 531 -10.66 -2.84 26.61
N THR A 532 -11.71 -3.41 26.03
CA THR A 532 -11.64 -4.74 25.43
C THR A 532 -10.94 -4.74 24.07
N LYS A 533 -10.66 -5.94 23.56
CA LYS A 533 -10.11 -6.13 22.21
C LYS A 533 -11.10 -5.61 21.17
N GLU A 534 -12.39 -5.87 21.34
CA GLU A 534 -13.44 -5.47 20.41
C GLU A 534 -13.55 -3.94 20.31
N GLU A 535 -13.54 -3.25 21.45
CA GLU A 535 -13.53 -1.78 21.52
C GLU A 535 -12.27 -1.20 20.86
N THR A 536 -11.11 -1.84 21.05
CA THR A 536 -9.85 -1.46 20.42
C THR A 536 -9.91 -1.61 18.90
N VAL A 537 -10.44 -2.74 18.41
CA VAL A 537 -10.61 -3.01 16.98
C VAL A 537 -11.57 -2.00 16.34
N GLU A 538 -12.65 -1.61 17.03
CA GLU A 538 -13.57 -0.58 16.53
C GLU A 538 -12.88 0.79 16.39
N GLU A 539 -12.12 1.22 17.39
CA GLU A 539 -11.38 2.48 17.33
C GLU A 539 -10.30 2.44 16.24
N PHE A 540 -9.54 1.35 16.12
CA PHE A 540 -8.52 1.22 15.07
C PHE A 540 -9.14 1.27 13.68
N ASN A 541 -10.29 0.63 13.47
CA ASN A 541 -11.01 0.72 12.20
C ASN A 541 -11.49 2.14 11.89
N LYS A 542 -11.84 2.94 12.90
CA LYS A 542 -12.16 4.35 12.74
C LYS A 542 -10.92 5.18 12.36
N ILE A 543 -9.82 5.01 13.09
CA ILE A 543 -8.53 5.67 12.78
C ILE A 543 -8.07 5.30 11.36
N TYR A 544 -8.23 4.04 10.96
CA TYR A 544 -7.94 3.57 9.61
C TYR A 544 -8.73 4.34 8.55
N ARG A 545 -10.06 4.48 8.71
CA ARG A 545 -10.92 5.22 7.77
C ARG A 545 -10.53 6.70 7.70
N GLU A 546 -10.22 7.33 8.82
CA GLU A 546 -9.76 8.72 8.87
C GLU A 546 -8.43 8.92 8.12
N ASN A 547 -7.47 8.00 8.31
CA ASN A 547 -6.18 8.05 7.62
C ASN A 547 -6.31 7.77 6.12
N TYR A 548 -7.23 6.89 5.69
CA TYR A 548 -7.53 6.71 4.26
C TYR A 548 -7.99 8.03 3.62
N LYS A 549 -8.88 8.78 4.28
CA LYS A 549 -9.33 10.11 3.81
C LYS A 549 -8.17 11.11 3.74
N ILE A 550 -7.25 11.10 4.71
CA ILE A 550 -6.02 11.93 4.67
C ILE A 550 -5.14 11.57 3.48
N MET A 551 -4.91 10.27 3.24
CA MET A 551 -4.15 9.80 2.08
C MET A 551 -4.80 10.26 0.76
N MET A 552 -6.13 10.19 0.65
CA MET A 552 -6.87 10.68 -0.52
C MET A 552 -6.77 12.21 -0.69
N GLU A 553 -6.80 12.98 0.40
CA GLU A 553 -6.57 14.42 0.36
C GLU A 553 -5.16 14.76 -0.17
N GLU A 554 -4.13 14.11 0.35
CA GLU A 554 -2.74 14.32 -0.07
C GLU A 554 -2.54 13.89 -1.54
N PHE A 555 -3.16 12.79 -1.97
CA PHE A 555 -3.17 12.33 -3.35
C PHE A 555 -3.75 13.39 -4.31
N LEU A 556 -4.83 14.06 -3.92
CA LEU A 556 -5.49 15.08 -4.75
C LEU A 556 -4.78 16.44 -4.72
N THR A 557 -4.11 16.78 -3.63
CA THR A 557 -3.55 18.12 -3.38
C THR A 557 -2.05 18.23 -3.67
N THR A 558 -1.30 17.13 -3.60
CA THR A 558 0.15 17.14 -3.87
C THR A 558 0.42 17.37 -5.36
N LYS A 559 1.25 18.37 -5.69
CA LYS A 559 1.63 18.73 -7.08
C LYS A 559 3.13 18.79 -7.32
N CYS A 560 3.96 18.58 -6.29
CA CYS A 560 5.43 18.64 -6.40
C CYS A 560 6.07 17.36 -6.94
N VAL A 561 5.29 16.27 -7.08
CA VAL A 561 5.71 15.01 -7.71
C VAL A 561 4.67 14.56 -8.74
N PRO A 562 5.05 13.77 -9.75
CA PRO A 562 4.12 13.23 -10.73
C PRO A 562 3.04 12.35 -10.09
N ARG A 563 1.85 12.30 -10.71
CA ARG A 563 0.71 11.47 -10.27
C ARG A 563 1.11 10.00 -10.12
N GLN A 564 1.97 9.48 -11.00
CA GLN A 564 2.43 8.10 -10.98
C GLN A 564 3.14 7.74 -9.66
N ILE A 565 3.80 8.70 -8.99
CA ILE A 565 4.41 8.50 -7.66
C ILE A 565 3.34 8.38 -6.58
N LEU A 566 2.35 9.29 -6.60
CA LEU A 566 1.23 9.27 -5.65
C LEU A 566 0.33 8.04 -5.83
N MET A 567 0.20 7.54 -7.06
CA MET A 567 -0.52 6.29 -7.35
C MET A 567 0.11 5.08 -6.67
N ARG A 568 1.44 5.04 -6.47
CA ARG A 568 2.08 3.96 -5.71
C ARG A 568 1.59 3.92 -4.28
N CYS A 569 1.48 5.09 -3.66
CA CYS A 569 0.97 5.25 -2.30
C CYS A 569 -0.47 4.75 -2.18
N LEU A 570 -1.35 5.21 -3.08
CA LEU A 570 -2.74 4.73 -3.13
C LEU A 570 -2.82 3.22 -3.35
N ASN A 571 -2.01 2.68 -4.26
CA ASN A 571 -1.98 1.25 -4.57
C ASN A 571 -1.44 0.38 -3.44
N ILE A 572 -0.50 0.88 -2.64
CA ILE A 572 -0.01 0.19 -1.44
C ILE A 572 -1.16 0.01 -0.44
N SER A 573 -2.01 1.02 -0.25
CA SER A 573 -3.18 0.88 0.62
C SER A 573 -4.14 -0.23 0.18
N ARG A 574 -4.40 -0.32 -1.12
CA ARG A 574 -5.19 -1.40 -1.73
C ARG A 574 -4.57 -2.77 -1.51
N THR A 575 -3.24 -2.84 -1.52
CA THR A 575 -2.49 -4.08 -1.41
C THR A 575 -2.62 -4.67 -0.02
N PHE A 576 -2.31 -3.92 1.04
CA PHE A 576 -2.45 -4.46 2.39
C PHE A 576 -3.92 -4.69 2.76
N ASP A 577 -4.86 -3.96 2.14
CA ASP A 577 -6.29 -4.28 2.25
C ASP A 577 -6.62 -5.67 1.70
N VAL A 578 -6.00 -6.09 0.60
CA VAL A 578 -6.16 -7.43 0.03
C VAL A 578 -5.53 -8.50 0.93
N ILE A 579 -4.30 -8.27 1.40
CA ILE A 579 -3.52 -9.26 2.15
C ILE A 579 -4.05 -9.45 3.57
N TYR A 580 -4.46 -8.38 4.25
CA TYR A 580 -4.79 -8.41 5.67
C TYR A 580 -6.29 -8.35 6.00
N LYS A 581 -7.20 -8.50 5.01
CA LYS A 581 -8.65 -8.40 5.25
C LYS A 581 -9.19 -9.47 6.20
N GLU A 582 -8.72 -10.70 6.04
CA GLU A 582 -9.26 -11.89 6.75
C GLU A 582 -8.29 -12.45 7.80
N GLY A 583 -7.10 -11.86 7.97
CA GLY A 583 -6.04 -12.35 8.84
C GLY A 583 -4.66 -12.02 8.26
N ASP A 584 -3.59 -12.63 8.80
CA ASP A 584 -2.23 -12.46 8.27
C ASP A 584 -2.01 -13.29 7.00
N GLY A 585 -2.35 -12.72 5.85
CA GLY A 585 -2.16 -13.34 4.54
C GLY A 585 -0.69 -13.53 4.13
N TYR A 586 0.27 -12.94 4.86
CA TYR A 586 1.69 -13.04 4.52
C TYR A 586 2.37 -14.21 5.24
N THR A 587 2.29 -14.25 6.58
CA THR A 587 2.97 -15.29 7.38
C THR A 587 2.23 -16.62 7.30
N GLU A 588 0.90 -16.59 7.41
CA GLU A 588 0.02 -17.75 7.37
C GLU A 588 -1.02 -17.54 6.27
N PRO A 589 -0.63 -17.67 4.99
CA PRO A 589 -1.52 -17.37 3.90
C PRO A 589 -2.75 -18.27 4.01
N LEU A 590 -3.90 -17.64 4.27
CA LEU A 590 -5.18 -18.29 4.41
C LEU A 590 -5.51 -19.04 3.11
N GLU A 591 -6.26 -20.12 3.23
CA GLU A 591 -6.61 -21.00 2.10
C GLU A 591 -7.23 -20.18 0.93
N ASN A 592 -8.11 -19.24 1.27
CA ASN A 592 -8.70 -18.29 0.32
C ASN A 592 -7.67 -17.46 -0.47
N LEU A 593 -6.62 -16.96 0.20
CA LEU A 593 -5.60 -16.14 -0.45
C LEU A 593 -4.68 -17.02 -1.32
N LYS A 594 -4.33 -18.23 -0.86
CA LYS A 594 -3.57 -19.21 -1.66
C LYS A 594 -4.30 -19.60 -2.93
N ASP A 595 -5.60 -19.84 -2.83
CA ASP A 595 -6.44 -20.18 -3.98
C ASP A 595 -6.58 -19.00 -4.95
N MET A 596 -6.73 -17.78 -4.43
CA MET A 596 -6.75 -16.56 -5.23
C MET A 596 -5.44 -16.37 -6.01
N ILE A 597 -4.30 -16.45 -5.33
CA ILE A 597 -2.95 -16.31 -5.93
C ILE A 597 -2.73 -17.40 -6.98
N THR A 598 -3.06 -18.65 -6.65
CA THR A 598 -2.88 -19.79 -7.55
C THR A 598 -3.76 -19.64 -8.80
N SER A 599 -5.04 -19.28 -8.62
CA SER A 599 -5.97 -19.07 -9.74
C SER A 599 -5.53 -17.91 -10.65
N PHE A 600 -5.05 -16.82 -10.03
CA PHE A 600 -4.57 -15.63 -10.73
C PHE A 600 -3.40 -15.93 -11.67
N PHE A 601 -2.38 -16.65 -11.20
CA PHE A 601 -1.22 -16.98 -12.02
C PHE A 601 -1.46 -18.18 -12.95
N ARG A 602 -2.26 -19.17 -12.53
CA ARG A 602 -2.45 -20.42 -13.29
C ARG A 602 -3.37 -20.25 -14.49
N HIS A 603 -4.46 -19.51 -14.35
CA HIS A 603 -5.54 -19.53 -15.33
C HIS A 603 -5.56 -18.26 -16.21
N PRO A 604 -5.22 -18.37 -17.51
CA PRO A 604 -5.50 -17.30 -18.48
C PRO A 604 -7.00 -17.00 -18.54
N ILE A 605 -7.33 -15.80 -18.98
CA ILE A 605 -8.69 -15.50 -19.43
C ILE A 605 -8.86 -16.06 -20.84
N PRO A 606 -9.93 -16.82 -21.14
CA PRO A 606 -10.21 -17.28 -22.50
C PRO A 606 -10.35 -16.11 -23.48
N LEU A 607 -9.68 -16.21 -24.64
CA LEU A 607 -9.66 -15.19 -25.70
C LEU A 607 -10.83 -15.29 -26.67
#